data_AF-G8YQ57-F1
#
_entry.id   AF-G8YQ57-F1
#
_cell.length_a   1.000
_cell.length_b   1.000
_cell.length_c   1.000
_cell.angle_alpha   90.00
_cell.angle_beta   90.00
_cell.angle_gamma   90.00
#
_symmetry.space_group_name_H-M   'P 1'
#
loop_
_entity.id
_entity.type
_entity.pdbx_description
1 polymer ?
#
loop_
_entity_poly.entity_id
_entity_poly.type
_entity_poly.pdbx_seq_one_letter_code
_entity_poly.pdbx_strand_id
1 'polypeptide(L)'
;MKPRSITFKNDAVFSSIDYDYSLAHSIYHENQIVIPDSTIPIGVNVYINGIKAGATNCETLVDSLGHALNDSELWQELNYSTGLFIEPGNSTFVLKLSCQAVTPAIGDFLTIRSSYPDDVNFLQQMTWNFHYSKNDRQVELHSLVSTMNFMLCSLLIDLEMKFPFIFSFYARKLFQLNYKMFSQNITELHSVFPYSDETGLLESEKSHLGRPKAYYLSKLLNTFQTKVRNCYTTLEIIHQCNTTSSRLQSCKRYRKKLEDRNAQPAAPVHSMSYNLCLLDLSIVERYIKNDARDLPIKSKCK
;
A
#
# COMPACT_ATOMS: atom_id res chain seq x y z
N MET A 1 -20.30 2.05 2.49
CA MET A 1 -19.50 1.17 1.61
C MET A 1 -19.40 -0.18 2.29
N LYS A 2 -19.53 -1.33 1.61
CA LYS A 2 -19.38 -2.63 2.29
C LYS A 2 -17.89 -2.86 2.63
N PRO A 3 -17.54 -3.23 3.87
CA PRO A 3 -16.16 -3.61 4.20
C PRO A 3 -15.74 -4.76 3.30
N ARG A 4 -14.55 -4.66 2.71
CA ARG A 4 -13.99 -5.71 1.86
C ARG A 4 -13.24 -6.68 2.76
N SER A 5 -13.58 -7.96 2.66
CA SER A 5 -13.03 -9.02 3.49
C SER A 5 -12.20 -9.97 2.65
N ILE A 6 -11.00 -10.29 3.13
CA ILE A 6 -10.25 -11.47 2.69
C ILE A 6 -10.42 -12.50 3.79
N THR A 7 -10.84 -13.72 3.44
CA THR A 7 -11.11 -14.78 4.40
C THR A 7 -10.31 -16.04 4.08
N PHE A 8 -9.76 -16.64 5.12
CA PHE A 8 -9.13 -17.95 5.09
C PHE A 8 -9.81 -18.85 6.12
N LYS A 9 -10.23 -20.03 5.70
CA LYS A 9 -10.86 -21.02 6.59
C LYS A 9 -10.25 -22.39 6.33
N ASN A 10 -9.78 -23.02 7.40
CA ASN A 10 -9.53 -24.46 7.44
C ASN A 10 -10.32 -25.07 8.63
N ASP A 11 -10.26 -26.39 8.81
CA ASP A 11 -11.09 -27.09 9.81
C ASP A 11 -10.84 -26.65 11.26
N ALA A 12 -9.69 -26.04 11.56
CA ALA A 12 -9.28 -25.67 12.91
C ALA A 12 -9.22 -24.15 13.15
N VAL A 13 -9.06 -23.36 12.10
CA VAL A 13 -8.77 -21.92 12.13
C VAL A 13 -9.63 -21.20 11.10
N PHE A 14 -10.28 -20.14 11.56
CA PHE A 14 -10.89 -19.13 10.73
C PHE A 14 -10.10 -17.83 10.89
N SER A 15 -9.76 -17.17 9.79
CA SER A 15 -9.16 -15.85 9.84
C SER A 15 -9.71 -14.97 8.74
N SER A 16 -9.97 -13.72 9.06
CA SER A 16 -10.34 -12.70 8.08
C SER A 16 -9.56 -11.41 8.31
N ILE A 17 -9.36 -10.64 7.24
CA ILE A 17 -8.93 -9.27 7.35
C ILE A 17 -9.91 -8.41 6.56
N ASP A 18 -10.55 -7.49 7.27
CA ASP A 18 -11.46 -6.51 6.70
C ASP A 18 -10.75 -5.17 6.61
N TYR A 19 -11.03 -4.40 5.57
CA TYR A 19 -10.49 -3.05 5.48
C TYR A 19 -11.50 -2.03 4.99
N ASP A 20 -11.34 -0.82 5.53
CA ASP A 20 -12.03 0.39 5.12
C ASP A 20 -11.01 1.51 4.85
N TYR A 21 -11.45 2.51 4.09
CA TYR A 21 -10.61 3.65 3.72
C TYR A 21 -11.45 4.90 3.48
N SER A 22 -10.83 6.06 3.68
CA SER A 22 -11.41 7.37 3.34
C SER A 22 -10.59 8.06 2.27
N LEU A 23 -11.29 8.65 1.31
CA LEU A 23 -10.71 9.52 0.29
C LEU A 23 -11.17 10.96 0.53
N ALA A 24 -10.36 11.93 0.13
CA ALA A 24 -10.58 13.32 0.49
C ALA A 24 -11.84 13.97 -0.12
N HIS A 25 -12.27 13.57 -1.33
CA HIS A 25 -13.33 14.32 -2.05
C HIS A 25 -14.44 13.44 -2.63
N SER A 26 -14.16 12.22 -3.07
CA SER A 26 -15.12 11.37 -3.77
C SER A 26 -14.96 9.89 -3.46
N ILE A 27 -15.98 9.11 -3.82
CA ILE A 27 -15.93 7.65 -3.78
C ILE A 27 -14.91 7.19 -4.83
N TYR A 28 -14.19 6.11 -4.53
CA TYR A 28 -13.24 5.53 -5.47
C TYR A 28 -13.89 5.18 -6.82
N HIS A 29 -13.27 5.63 -7.90
CA HIS A 29 -13.57 5.22 -9.27
C HIS A 29 -12.38 4.47 -9.89
N GLU A 30 -12.65 3.48 -10.73
CA GLU A 30 -11.59 2.64 -11.29
C GLU A 30 -10.57 3.43 -12.11
N ASN A 31 -10.98 4.48 -12.82
CA ASN A 31 -10.08 5.30 -13.65
C ASN A 31 -9.46 6.51 -12.91
N GLN A 32 -9.72 6.63 -11.61
CA GLN A 32 -9.19 7.71 -10.80
C GLN A 32 -7.80 7.33 -10.27
N ILE A 33 -6.84 8.25 -10.39
CA ILE A 33 -5.54 8.11 -9.74
C ILE A 33 -5.70 8.47 -8.27
N VAL A 34 -5.37 7.51 -7.40
CA VAL A 34 -5.32 7.74 -5.96
C VAL A 34 -3.87 7.77 -5.51
N ILE A 35 -3.47 8.89 -4.93
CA ILE A 35 -2.13 9.10 -4.35
C ILE A 35 -2.21 9.21 -2.83
N PRO A 36 -1.10 8.99 -2.11
CA PRO A 36 -1.11 9.17 -0.67
C PRO A 36 -1.27 10.65 -0.33
N ASP A 37 -2.07 10.96 0.69
CA ASP A 37 -1.94 12.25 1.38
C ASP A 37 -0.57 12.33 2.09
N SER A 38 -0.19 13.51 2.55
CA SER A 38 1.08 13.81 3.25
C SER A 38 1.49 12.73 4.26
N THR A 39 0.55 12.28 5.09
CA THR A 39 0.69 11.12 5.97
C THR A 39 -0.60 10.31 5.98
N ILE A 40 -0.53 9.01 5.69
CA ILE A 40 -1.67 8.10 5.78
C ILE A 40 -1.65 7.38 7.13
N PRO A 41 -2.56 7.67 8.07
CA PRO A 41 -2.83 6.80 9.20
C PRO A 41 -3.53 5.51 8.77
N ILE A 42 -2.98 4.38 9.21
CA ILE A 42 -3.57 3.04 9.09
C ILE A 42 -3.82 2.53 10.51
N GLY A 43 -5.09 2.53 10.92
CA GLY A 43 -5.50 1.92 12.19
C GLY A 43 -5.61 0.40 12.05
N VAL A 44 -4.99 -0.35 12.96
CA VAL A 44 -5.03 -1.82 12.93
C VAL A 44 -5.67 -2.34 14.21
N ASN A 45 -6.76 -3.08 14.04
CA ASN A 45 -7.49 -3.76 15.10
C ASN A 45 -7.25 -5.27 14.99
N VAL A 46 -6.97 -5.90 16.12
CA VAL A 46 -6.73 -7.35 16.20
C VAL A 46 -7.81 -7.96 17.09
N TYR A 47 -8.52 -8.95 16.57
CA TYR A 47 -9.57 -9.70 17.28
C TYR A 47 -9.18 -11.17 17.34
N ILE A 48 -9.16 -11.73 18.56
CA ILE A 48 -8.86 -13.14 18.82
C ILE A 48 -10.11 -13.79 19.42
N ASN A 49 -10.65 -14.81 18.76
CA ASN A 49 -11.88 -15.50 19.14
C ASN A 49 -13.06 -14.53 19.41
N GLY A 50 -13.16 -13.47 18.60
CA GLY A 50 -14.19 -12.43 18.71
C GLY A 50 -13.92 -11.33 19.73
N ILE A 51 -12.83 -11.41 20.50
CA ILE A 51 -12.46 -10.41 21.51
C ILE A 51 -11.32 -9.54 20.98
N LYS A 52 -11.42 -8.21 21.13
CA LYS A 52 -10.34 -7.28 20.74
C LYS A 52 -9.11 -7.54 21.62
N ALA A 53 -7.94 -7.72 21.02
CA ALA A 53 -6.76 -8.28 21.69
C ALA A 53 -6.22 -7.44 22.86
N GLY A 54 -6.37 -6.11 22.87
CA GLY A 54 -6.00 -5.34 24.06
C GLY A 54 -7.15 -5.09 25.03
N ALA A 55 -8.36 -5.59 24.77
CA ALA A 55 -9.40 -5.68 25.80
C ALA A 55 -9.22 -6.94 26.66
N THR A 56 -8.26 -7.80 26.30
CA THR A 56 -7.79 -8.92 27.12
C THR A 56 -6.47 -8.54 27.79
N ASN A 57 -5.92 -9.43 28.60
CA ASN A 57 -4.57 -9.34 29.16
C ASN A 57 -3.43 -9.44 28.11
N CYS A 58 -3.73 -9.19 26.83
CA CYS A 58 -2.81 -9.25 25.70
C CYS A 58 -2.49 -7.84 25.16
N GLU A 59 -2.54 -6.80 25.99
CA GLU A 59 -2.17 -5.43 25.58
C GLU A 59 -0.76 -5.39 24.96
N THR A 60 0.19 -6.10 25.57
CA THR A 60 1.57 -6.23 25.06
C THR A 60 1.64 -6.89 23.68
N LEU A 61 0.67 -7.72 23.29
CA LEU A 61 0.62 -8.32 21.96
C LEU A 61 0.30 -7.26 20.90
N VAL A 62 -0.64 -6.36 21.17
CA VAL A 62 -1.01 -5.27 20.23
C VAL A 62 0.18 -4.35 20.02
N ASP A 63 0.87 -3.99 21.09
CA ASP A 63 2.07 -3.15 21.04
C ASP A 63 3.19 -3.83 20.24
N SER A 64 3.42 -5.12 20.51
CA SER A 64 4.45 -5.91 19.84
C SER A 64 4.18 -6.07 18.35
N LEU A 65 2.92 -6.29 17.97
CA LEU A 65 2.49 -6.34 16.56
C LEU A 65 2.64 -4.96 15.90
N GLY A 66 2.33 -3.88 16.63
CA GLY A 66 2.52 -2.51 16.17
C GLY A 66 3.98 -2.20 15.86
N HIS A 67 4.89 -2.54 16.77
CA HIS A 67 6.34 -2.39 16.56
C HIS A 67 6.84 -3.25 15.41
N ALA A 68 6.46 -4.53 15.35
CA ALA A 68 6.86 -5.41 14.25
C ALA A 68 6.38 -4.90 12.89
N LEU A 69 5.15 -4.39 12.80
CA LEU A 69 4.64 -3.81 11.55
C LEU A 69 5.35 -2.49 11.22
N ASN A 70 5.59 -1.62 12.20
CA ASN A 70 6.29 -0.35 11.99
C ASN A 70 7.72 -0.52 11.47
N ASP A 71 8.40 -1.56 11.95
CA ASP A 71 9.80 -1.86 11.65
C ASP A 71 9.96 -2.72 10.39
N SER A 72 8.86 -3.08 9.73
CA SER A 72 8.88 -3.87 8.50
C SER A 72 9.72 -3.19 7.41
N GLU A 73 10.65 -3.95 6.81
CA GLU A 73 11.45 -3.52 5.67
C GLU A 73 10.59 -3.12 4.46
N LEU A 74 9.38 -3.69 4.37
CA LEU A 74 8.38 -3.38 3.35
C LEU A 74 8.19 -1.87 3.15
N TRP A 75 8.03 -1.13 4.25
CA TRP A 75 7.75 0.30 4.19
C TRP A 75 8.91 1.07 3.61
N GLN A 76 10.14 0.65 3.93
CA GLN A 76 11.35 1.23 3.38
C GLN A 76 11.52 0.91 1.89
N GLU A 77 11.23 -0.33 1.47
CA GLU A 77 11.22 -0.71 0.05
C GLU A 77 10.20 0.12 -0.75
N LEU A 78 9.06 0.37 -0.12
CA LEU A 78 8.05 1.30 -0.57
C LEU A 78 8.40 2.77 -0.27
N ASN A 79 9.62 3.18 0.08
CA ASN A 79 9.98 4.59 0.32
C ASN A 79 8.96 5.34 1.22
N TYR A 80 8.53 4.72 2.32
CA TYR A 80 7.77 5.36 3.38
C TYR A 80 8.68 5.57 4.58
N SER A 81 8.53 6.73 5.24
CA SER A 81 8.91 6.84 6.65
C SER A 81 7.70 6.46 7.49
N THR A 82 7.94 5.62 8.50
CA THR A 82 6.91 5.09 9.40
C THR A 82 6.93 5.82 10.73
N GLY A 83 5.77 5.90 11.37
CA GLY A 83 5.63 6.26 12.77
C GLY A 83 4.55 5.42 13.41
N LEU A 84 4.74 5.06 14.68
CA LEU A 84 3.79 4.24 15.43
C LEU A 84 3.11 5.08 16.51
N PHE A 85 1.79 4.97 16.61
CA PHE A 85 1.02 5.48 17.73
C PHE A 85 0.14 4.36 18.28
N ILE A 86 0.29 4.05 19.57
CA ILE A 86 -0.54 3.06 20.26
C ILE A 86 -1.59 3.81 21.05
N GLU A 87 -2.87 3.57 20.76
CA GLU A 87 -3.97 4.31 21.39
C GLU A 87 -4.20 3.82 22.83
N PRO A 88 -4.07 4.69 23.86
CA PRO A 88 -4.26 4.31 25.25
C PRO A 88 -5.68 3.77 25.48
N GLY A 89 -5.80 2.57 26.05
CA GLY A 89 -7.08 1.98 26.48
C GLY A 89 -8.01 1.48 25.38
N ASN A 90 -7.69 1.69 24.10
CA ASN A 90 -8.53 1.24 22.98
C ASN A 90 -7.91 0.08 22.19
N SER A 91 -6.69 -0.35 22.54
CA SER A 91 -6.12 -1.61 22.00
C SER A 91 -5.97 -1.62 20.48
N THR A 92 -5.78 -0.45 19.90
CA THR A 92 -5.56 -0.21 18.48
C THR A 92 -4.20 0.45 18.35
N PHE A 93 -3.40 -0.02 17.41
CA PHE A 93 -2.22 0.73 17.00
C PHE A 93 -2.47 1.37 15.64
N VAL A 94 -1.88 2.55 15.45
CA VAL A 94 -1.98 3.35 14.24
C VAL A 94 -0.58 3.48 13.65
N LEU A 95 -0.41 2.92 12.45
CA LEU A 95 0.78 3.10 11.64
C LEU A 95 0.61 4.34 10.77
N LYS A 96 1.49 5.33 10.95
CA LYS A 96 1.53 6.55 10.15
C LYS A 96 2.55 6.37 9.03
N LEU A 97 2.08 6.39 7.79
CA LEU A 97 2.91 6.24 6.60
C LEU A 97 3.08 7.57 5.88
N SER A 98 4.28 8.14 5.89
CA SER A 98 4.58 9.34 5.11
C SER A 98 5.34 8.97 3.83
N CYS A 99 4.67 9.13 2.69
CA CYS A 99 5.21 8.72 1.38
C CYS A 99 6.33 9.66 0.95
N GLN A 100 7.50 9.11 0.62
CA GLN A 100 8.63 9.87 0.07
C GLN A 100 8.75 9.75 -1.46
N ALA A 101 8.20 8.69 -2.06
CA ALA A 101 8.34 8.46 -3.50
C ALA A 101 7.54 9.43 -4.38
N VAL A 102 6.37 9.85 -3.90
CA VAL A 102 5.41 10.66 -4.66
C VAL A 102 5.41 12.12 -4.18
N THR A 103 6.09 12.43 -3.06
CA THR A 103 6.18 13.80 -2.50
C THR A 103 6.62 14.86 -3.51
N PRO A 104 7.65 14.61 -4.36
CA PRO A 104 8.07 15.60 -5.35
C PRO A 104 6.98 15.93 -6.39
N ALA A 105 5.99 15.04 -6.54
CA ALA A 105 4.90 15.15 -7.51
C ALA A 105 3.58 15.65 -6.93
N ILE A 106 3.49 15.84 -5.61
CA ILE A 106 2.24 16.27 -4.96
C ILE A 106 1.74 17.59 -5.57
N GLY A 107 2.64 18.55 -5.86
CA GLY A 107 2.26 19.82 -6.48
C GLY A 107 1.63 19.66 -7.87
N ASP A 108 2.19 18.78 -8.70
CA ASP A 108 1.65 18.47 -10.03
C ASP A 108 0.26 17.82 -9.91
N PHE A 109 0.09 16.86 -9.00
CA PHE A 109 -1.19 16.22 -8.76
C PHE A 109 -2.24 17.16 -8.16
N LEU A 110 -1.86 18.10 -7.29
CA LEU A 110 -2.75 19.14 -6.79
C LEU A 110 -3.21 20.08 -7.90
N THR A 111 -2.30 20.44 -8.82
CA THR A 111 -2.61 21.27 -10.00
C THR A 111 -3.54 20.56 -10.97
N ILE A 112 -3.35 19.26 -11.17
CA ILE A 112 -4.29 18.43 -11.93
C ILE A 112 -5.65 18.41 -11.21
N ARG A 113 -5.68 18.17 -9.89
CA ARG A 113 -6.93 18.09 -9.13
C ARG A 113 -7.73 19.39 -9.18
N SER A 114 -7.08 20.55 -9.08
CA SER A 114 -7.79 21.84 -9.16
C SER A 114 -8.51 22.03 -10.49
N SER A 115 -7.98 21.44 -11.56
CA SER A 115 -8.55 21.48 -12.90
C SER A 115 -9.51 20.31 -13.18
N TYR A 116 -9.30 19.16 -12.52
CA TYR A 116 -9.98 17.88 -12.75
C TYR A 116 -10.16 17.11 -11.43
N PRO A 117 -11.14 17.49 -10.60
CA PRO A 117 -11.29 16.94 -9.25
C PRO A 117 -11.65 15.45 -9.21
N ASP A 118 -12.23 14.91 -10.29
CA ASP A 118 -12.64 13.50 -10.36
C ASP A 118 -11.51 12.55 -10.80
N ASP A 119 -10.45 13.07 -11.43
CA ASP A 119 -9.36 12.27 -12.00
C ASP A 119 -8.26 11.95 -10.97
N VAL A 120 -8.09 12.78 -9.94
CA VAL A 120 -7.05 12.64 -8.91
C VAL A 120 -7.64 12.79 -7.51
N ASN A 121 -7.39 11.81 -6.66
CA ASN A 121 -7.87 11.80 -5.28
C ASN A 121 -6.76 11.37 -4.30
N PHE A 122 -6.99 11.66 -3.03
CA PHE A 122 -6.01 11.49 -1.97
C PHE A 122 -6.55 10.48 -0.95
N LEU A 123 -5.77 9.43 -0.69
CA LEU A 123 -6.07 8.51 0.40
C LEU A 123 -5.71 9.17 1.72
N GLN A 124 -6.73 9.41 2.56
CA GLN A 124 -6.55 10.11 3.83
C GLN A 124 -6.28 9.14 4.98
N GLN A 125 -6.97 8.00 5.02
CA GLN A 125 -6.84 7.04 6.12
C GLN A 125 -7.31 5.66 5.70
N MET A 126 -6.84 4.65 6.43
CA MET A 126 -7.31 3.28 6.35
C MET A 126 -7.53 2.68 7.72
N THR A 127 -8.38 1.66 7.78
CA THR A 127 -8.53 0.82 8.96
C THR A 127 -8.54 -0.64 8.54
N TRP A 128 -7.76 -1.46 9.24
CA TRP A 128 -7.64 -2.89 9.03
C TRP A 128 -8.12 -3.61 10.28
N ASN A 129 -9.09 -4.51 10.11
CA ASN A 129 -9.64 -5.33 11.18
C ASN A 129 -9.24 -6.78 10.93
N PHE A 130 -8.27 -7.27 11.68
CA PHE A 130 -7.81 -8.64 11.61
C PHE A 130 -8.58 -9.49 12.62
N HIS A 131 -9.22 -10.55 12.14
CA HIS A 131 -9.94 -11.51 12.95
C HIS A 131 -9.25 -12.86 12.87
N TYR A 132 -8.92 -13.43 14.02
CA TYR A 132 -8.37 -14.77 14.16
C TYR A 132 -9.24 -15.56 15.12
N SER A 133 -9.76 -16.69 14.68
CA SER A 133 -10.60 -17.58 15.49
C SER A 133 -10.10 -19.01 15.37
N LYS A 134 -9.92 -19.68 16.50
CA LYS A 134 -9.51 -21.07 16.58
C LYS A 134 -10.40 -21.80 17.58
N ASN A 135 -10.78 -23.05 17.27
CA ASN A 135 -11.60 -23.90 18.15
C ASN A 135 -10.82 -24.45 19.37
N ASP A 136 -9.89 -23.66 19.90
CA ASP A 136 -8.96 -24.03 20.96
C ASP A 136 -8.93 -22.93 22.02
N ARG A 137 -8.70 -23.30 23.28
CA ARG A 137 -8.62 -22.35 24.41
C ARG A 137 -7.30 -21.57 24.41
N GLN A 138 -6.29 -22.06 23.69
CA GLN A 138 -4.98 -21.42 23.60
C GLN A 138 -4.64 -21.08 22.15
N VAL A 139 -4.01 -19.91 21.97
CA VAL A 139 -3.54 -19.45 20.66
C VAL A 139 -2.01 -19.44 20.66
N GLU A 140 -1.41 -20.13 19.70
CA GLU A 140 0.02 -20.14 19.51
C GLU A 140 0.45 -18.86 18.78
N LEU A 141 1.40 -18.13 19.36
CA LEU A 141 1.90 -16.86 18.81
C LEU A 141 2.42 -17.02 17.38
N HIS A 142 3.22 -18.06 17.13
CA HIS A 142 3.76 -18.34 15.80
C HIS A 142 2.65 -18.53 14.76
N SER A 143 1.61 -19.30 15.08
CA SER A 143 0.46 -19.51 14.19
C SER A 143 -0.32 -18.22 13.95
N LEU A 144 -0.54 -17.43 14.99
CA LEU A 144 -1.20 -16.12 14.89
C LEU A 144 -0.43 -15.19 13.96
N VAL A 145 0.86 -14.97 14.22
CA VAL A 145 1.73 -14.07 13.44
C VAL A 145 1.86 -14.56 12.00
N SER A 146 2.05 -15.87 11.79
CA SER A 146 2.14 -16.45 10.44
C SER A 146 0.84 -16.24 9.66
N THR A 147 -0.31 -16.44 10.31
CA THR A 147 -1.61 -16.23 9.68
C THR A 147 -1.85 -14.75 9.40
N MET A 148 -1.50 -13.87 10.35
CA MET A 148 -1.60 -12.42 10.16
C MET A 148 -0.71 -11.94 9.02
N ASN A 149 0.52 -12.43 8.91
CA ASN A 149 1.39 -12.17 7.77
C ASN A 149 0.74 -12.58 6.46
N PHE A 150 0.24 -13.82 6.35
CA PHE A 150 -0.45 -14.28 5.14
C PHE A 150 -1.62 -13.36 4.75
N MET A 151 -2.44 -12.95 5.72
CA MET A 151 -3.59 -12.09 5.49
C MET A 151 -3.18 -10.66 5.12
N LEU A 152 -2.15 -10.11 5.75
CA LEU A 152 -1.59 -8.80 5.43
C LEU A 152 -0.94 -8.79 4.03
N CYS A 153 -0.19 -9.83 3.65
CA CYS A 153 0.33 -9.98 2.30
C CYS A 153 -0.79 -9.98 1.26
N SER A 154 -1.83 -10.77 1.53
CA SER A 154 -3.00 -10.87 0.64
C SER A 154 -3.72 -9.53 0.52
N LEU A 155 -3.87 -8.81 1.65
CA LEU A 155 -4.43 -7.47 1.69
C LEU A 155 -3.60 -6.49 0.87
N LEU A 156 -2.27 -6.46 1.04
CA LEU A 156 -1.42 -5.55 0.28
C LEU A 156 -1.48 -5.82 -1.22
N ILE A 157 -1.58 -7.08 -1.64
CA ILE A 157 -1.76 -7.43 -3.06
C ILE A 157 -3.11 -6.90 -3.58
N ASP A 158 -4.21 -7.03 -2.83
CA ASP A 158 -5.51 -6.45 -3.22
C ASP A 158 -5.45 -4.91 -3.28
N LEU A 159 -4.81 -4.29 -2.27
CA LEU A 159 -4.62 -2.84 -2.21
C LEU A 159 -3.70 -2.33 -3.32
N GLU A 160 -2.73 -3.13 -3.77
CA GLU A 160 -1.87 -2.79 -4.90
C GLU A 160 -2.67 -2.61 -6.19
N MET A 161 -3.58 -3.54 -6.48
CA MET A 161 -4.44 -3.47 -7.66
C MET A 161 -5.33 -2.22 -7.65
N LYS A 162 -5.77 -1.82 -6.45
CA LYS A 162 -6.69 -0.71 -6.25
C LYS A 162 -5.99 0.65 -6.19
N PHE A 163 -4.90 0.75 -5.42
CA PHE A 163 -4.16 1.97 -5.14
C PHE A 163 -2.66 1.79 -5.44
N PRO A 164 -2.30 1.63 -6.72
CA PRO A 164 -0.94 1.27 -7.09
C PRO A 164 0.11 2.31 -6.69
N PHE A 165 -0.22 3.61 -6.69
CA PHE A 165 0.72 4.66 -6.26
C PHE A 165 1.00 4.68 -4.75
N ILE A 166 0.25 3.90 -3.98
CA ILE A 166 0.35 3.84 -2.53
C ILE A 166 1.04 2.54 -2.13
N PHE A 167 0.57 1.39 -2.62
CA PHE A 167 0.99 0.07 -2.15
C PHE A 167 1.82 -0.73 -3.16
N SER A 168 1.93 -0.32 -4.44
CA SER A 168 2.77 -1.04 -5.40
C SER A 168 4.21 -0.56 -5.35
N PHE A 169 5.13 -1.47 -5.06
CA PHE A 169 6.55 -1.23 -5.26
C PHE A 169 6.85 -0.90 -6.72
N TYR A 170 6.36 -1.73 -7.64
CA TYR A 170 6.67 -1.63 -9.07
C TYR A 170 6.07 -0.38 -9.72
N ALA A 171 4.80 -0.04 -9.42
CA ALA A 171 4.18 1.17 -9.96
C ALA A 171 4.96 2.43 -9.55
N ARG A 172 5.40 2.47 -8.28
CA ARG A 172 6.13 3.63 -7.75
C ARG A 172 7.53 3.73 -8.33
N LYS A 173 8.23 2.61 -8.52
CA LYS A 173 9.51 2.61 -9.25
C LYS A 173 9.32 3.07 -10.70
N LEU A 174 8.29 2.60 -11.39
CA LEU A 174 7.96 3.06 -12.74
C LEU A 174 7.70 4.56 -12.77
N PHE A 175 6.91 5.08 -11.83
CA PHE A 175 6.65 6.50 -11.70
C PHE A 175 7.94 7.29 -11.48
N GLN A 176 8.77 6.91 -10.52
CA GLN A 176 10.04 7.57 -10.21
C GLN A 176 10.98 7.66 -11.43
N LEU A 177 11.09 6.56 -12.20
CA LEU A 177 11.93 6.52 -13.40
C LEU A 177 11.41 7.44 -14.52
N ASN A 178 10.10 7.66 -14.60
CA ASN A 178 9.46 8.39 -15.69
C ASN A 178 8.95 9.77 -15.27
N TYR A 179 9.12 10.16 -14.00
CA TYR A 179 8.48 11.35 -13.44
C TYR A 179 8.88 12.63 -14.18
N LYS A 180 10.15 12.77 -14.57
CA LYS A 180 10.62 13.93 -15.34
C LYS A 180 9.83 14.11 -16.65
N MET A 181 9.63 13.03 -17.40
CA MET A 181 8.86 13.05 -18.64
C MET A 181 7.37 13.33 -18.35
N PHE A 182 6.83 12.73 -17.30
CA PHE A 182 5.44 12.95 -16.89
C PHE A 182 5.18 14.42 -16.54
N SER A 183 6.05 15.03 -15.73
CA SER A 183 5.96 16.43 -15.31
C SER A 183 6.16 17.40 -16.49
N GLN A 184 7.06 17.08 -17.42
CA GLN A 184 7.22 17.82 -18.68
C GLN A 184 5.93 17.78 -19.52
N ASN A 185 5.35 16.59 -19.72
CA ASN A 185 4.08 16.45 -20.46
C ASN A 185 2.93 17.23 -19.81
N ILE A 186 2.85 17.24 -18.47
CA ILE A 186 1.88 18.07 -17.75
C ILE A 186 2.14 19.55 -18.04
N THR A 187 3.38 20.00 -17.87
CA THR A 187 3.76 21.40 -18.10
C THR A 187 3.45 21.86 -19.52
N GLU A 188 3.78 21.04 -20.52
CA GLU A 188 3.47 21.30 -21.94
C GLU A 188 1.95 21.35 -22.19
N LEU A 189 1.17 20.44 -21.60
CA LEU A 189 -0.29 20.49 -21.69
C LEU A 189 -0.87 21.76 -21.05
N HIS A 190 -0.23 22.27 -19.99
CA HIS A 190 -0.64 23.53 -19.37
C HIS A 190 -0.19 24.77 -20.16
N SER A 191 0.96 24.73 -20.84
CA SER A 191 1.48 25.86 -21.63
C SER A 191 0.83 26.01 -23.01
N VAL A 192 0.45 24.89 -23.65
CA VAL A 192 -0.27 24.88 -24.94
C VAL A 192 -1.74 25.28 -24.77
N PHE A 193 -2.32 24.99 -23.61
CA PHE A 193 -3.68 25.38 -23.25
C PHE A 193 -3.67 26.24 -21.98
N PRO A 194 -3.18 27.49 -22.05
CA PRO A 194 -3.23 28.40 -20.93
C PRO A 194 -4.69 28.62 -20.52
N TYR A 195 -4.95 28.80 -19.23
CA TYR A 195 -6.25 29.22 -18.71
C TYR A 195 -6.65 30.49 -19.46
N SER A 196 -7.57 30.38 -20.41
CA SER A 196 -8.27 31.53 -20.96
C SER A 196 -9.57 31.66 -20.18
N ASP A 197 -9.88 32.88 -19.76
CA ASP A 197 -11.15 33.24 -19.16
C ASP A 197 -12.30 32.58 -19.92
N GLU A 198 -13.34 32.13 -19.20
CA GLU A 198 -14.46 31.31 -19.68
C GLU A 198 -15.13 31.80 -20.98
N THR A 199 -14.89 33.05 -21.37
CA THR A 199 -15.34 33.66 -22.63
C THR A 199 -14.53 33.27 -23.88
N GLY A 200 -13.29 32.79 -23.76
CA GLY A 200 -12.40 32.44 -24.90
C GLY A 200 -12.36 30.96 -25.29
N LEU A 201 -12.91 30.07 -24.44
CA LEU A 201 -12.94 28.62 -24.66
C LEU A 201 -13.88 28.22 -25.80
N LEU A 202 -15.02 28.90 -25.96
CA LEU A 202 -16.03 28.56 -26.96
C LEU A 202 -15.59 28.76 -28.42
N GLU A 203 -14.62 29.65 -28.67
CA GLU A 203 -14.09 29.91 -30.02
C GLU A 203 -12.75 29.20 -30.28
N SER A 204 -11.91 29.00 -29.24
CA SER A 204 -10.64 28.28 -29.38
C SER A 204 -10.79 26.75 -29.38
N GLU A 205 -11.82 26.19 -28.73
CA GLU A 205 -12.17 24.76 -28.84
C GLU A 205 -12.70 24.38 -30.24
N LYS A 206 -13.17 25.36 -31.02
CA LYS A 206 -13.71 25.12 -32.37
C LYS A 206 -12.67 25.22 -33.49
N SER A 207 -11.55 25.91 -33.30
CA SER A 207 -10.69 26.27 -34.44
C SER A 207 -9.49 25.35 -34.69
N HIS A 208 -8.80 24.76 -33.69
CA HIS A 208 -7.54 24.05 -34.01
C HIS A 208 -7.18 22.72 -33.33
N LEU A 209 -7.96 22.16 -32.40
CA LEU A 209 -7.73 20.79 -31.90
C LEU A 209 -9.07 20.16 -31.57
N GLY A 210 -9.51 19.16 -32.36
CA GLY A 210 -10.83 18.53 -32.24
C GLY A 210 -11.09 17.73 -30.95
N ARG A 211 -10.26 17.89 -29.90
CA ARG A 211 -10.45 17.29 -28.58
C ARG A 211 -10.00 18.26 -27.46
N PRO A 212 -10.80 18.45 -26.39
CA PRO A 212 -10.45 19.35 -25.29
C PRO A 212 -9.16 18.96 -24.55
N LYS A 213 -8.49 19.91 -23.89
CA LYS A 213 -7.35 19.67 -22.97
C LYS A 213 -7.61 18.51 -22.00
N ALA A 214 -8.83 18.48 -21.46
CA ALA A 214 -9.34 17.45 -20.56
C ALA A 214 -9.17 16.03 -21.13
N TYR A 215 -9.39 15.86 -22.43
CA TYR A 215 -9.28 14.58 -23.11
C TYR A 215 -7.85 14.04 -23.10
N TYR A 216 -6.86 14.88 -23.39
CA TYR A 216 -5.46 14.45 -23.47
C TYR A 216 -4.88 14.10 -22.11
N LEU A 217 -5.21 14.90 -21.08
CA LEU A 217 -4.76 14.62 -19.72
C LEU A 217 -5.40 13.36 -19.17
N SER A 218 -6.73 13.23 -19.28
CA SER A 218 -7.45 12.02 -18.88
C SER A 218 -6.93 10.78 -19.62
N LYS A 219 -6.62 10.89 -20.92
CA LYS A 219 -5.98 9.80 -21.69
C LYS A 219 -4.58 9.46 -21.17
N LEU A 220 -3.74 10.43 -20.84
CA LEU A 220 -2.39 10.21 -20.31
C LEU A 220 -2.47 9.48 -18.96
N LEU A 221 -3.31 9.98 -18.05
CA LEU A 221 -3.51 9.41 -16.71
C LEU A 221 -4.08 7.99 -16.80
N ASN A 222 -5.10 7.78 -17.63
CA ASN A 222 -5.71 6.47 -17.82
C ASN A 222 -4.73 5.47 -18.47
N THR A 223 -3.96 5.90 -19.48
CA THR A 223 -2.95 5.03 -20.11
C THR A 223 -1.90 4.60 -19.09
N PHE A 224 -1.46 5.53 -18.23
CA PHE A 224 -0.49 5.25 -17.19
C PHE A 224 -1.04 4.27 -16.15
N GLN A 225 -2.25 4.53 -15.63
CA GLN A 225 -2.92 3.67 -14.67
C GLN A 225 -3.21 2.27 -15.21
N THR A 226 -3.68 2.18 -16.45
CA THR A 226 -3.91 0.91 -17.16
C THR A 226 -2.61 0.11 -17.31
N LYS A 227 -1.53 0.78 -17.74
CA LYS A 227 -0.22 0.13 -17.91
C LYS A 227 0.33 -0.39 -16.58
N VAL A 228 0.18 0.39 -15.51
CA VAL A 228 0.56 -0.02 -14.15
C VAL A 228 -0.20 -1.27 -13.72
N ARG A 229 -1.53 -1.26 -13.82
CA ARG A 229 -2.38 -2.39 -13.41
C ARG A 229 -2.15 -3.66 -14.21
N ASN A 230 -1.90 -3.53 -15.50
CA ASN A 230 -1.82 -4.71 -16.38
C ASN A 230 -0.42 -5.31 -16.46
N CYS A 231 0.63 -4.57 -16.10
CA CYS A 231 2.00 -5.01 -16.36
C CYS A 231 2.95 -4.91 -15.16
N TYR A 232 2.58 -4.17 -14.12
CA TYR A 232 3.49 -3.82 -13.02
C TYR A 232 2.84 -4.04 -11.66
N THR A 233 2.08 -5.13 -11.54
CA THR A 233 1.55 -5.60 -10.26
C THR A 233 2.42 -6.72 -9.73
N THR A 234 2.51 -6.88 -8.41
CA THR A 234 3.32 -7.95 -7.81
C THR A 234 2.94 -9.33 -8.35
N LEU A 235 1.65 -9.61 -8.55
CA LEU A 235 1.20 -10.89 -9.12
C LEU A 235 1.72 -11.12 -10.54
N GLU A 236 1.65 -10.10 -11.39
CA GLU A 236 2.12 -10.20 -12.78
C GLU A 236 3.64 -10.38 -12.83
N ILE A 237 4.40 -9.67 -11.98
CA ILE A 237 5.85 -9.84 -11.91
C ILE A 237 6.22 -11.23 -11.37
N ILE A 238 5.52 -11.74 -10.36
CA ILE A 238 5.72 -13.12 -9.86
C ILE A 238 5.45 -14.13 -10.98
N HIS A 239 4.35 -13.97 -11.70
CA HIS A 239 4.03 -14.83 -12.84
C HIS A 239 5.16 -14.82 -13.87
N GLN A 240 5.64 -13.64 -14.24
CA GLN A 240 6.75 -13.49 -15.18
C GLN A 240 8.07 -14.08 -14.66
N CYS A 241 8.45 -13.86 -13.40
CA CYS A 241 9.66 -14.45 -12.82
C CYS A 241 9.56 -16.00 -12.77
N ASN A 242 8.36 -16.56 -12.60
CA ASN A 242 8.13 -18.01 -12.55
C ASN A 242 8.05 -18.67 -13.94
N THR A 243 7.80 -17.91 -15.02
CA THR A 243 7.63 -18.48 -16.36
C THR A 243 8.91 -19.10 -16.96
N THR A 244 10.11 -18.63 -16.60
CA THR A 244 11.38 -19.20 -17.11
C THR A 244 12.52 -19.17 -16.10
N SER A 245 13.45 -20.14 -16.20
CA SER A 245 14.65 -20.22 -15.34
C SER A 245 15.57 -19.01 -15.48
N SER A 246 15.69 -18.45 -16.68
CA SER A 246 16.49 -17.25 -16.95
C SER A 246 15.90 -16.00 -16.27
N ARG A 247 14.57 -15.84 -16.28
CA ARG A 247 13.88 -14.73 -15.61
C ARG A 247 14.00 -14.85 -14.09
N LEU A 248 13.79 -16.04 -13.53
CA LEU A 248 13.99 -16.29 -12.10
C LEU A 248 15.40 -15.93 -11.64
N GLN A 249 16.43 -16.32 -12.40
CA GLN A 249 17.83 -15.98 -12.09
C GLN A 249 18.11 -14.48 -12.18
N SER A 250 17.44 -13.75 -13.07
CA SER A 250 17.55 -12.29 -13.16
C SER A 250 16.89 -11.62 -11.95
N CYS A 251 15.68 -12.04 -11.55
CA CYS A 251 15.00 -11.52 -10.36
C CYS A 251 15.84 -11.78 -9.09
N LYS A 252 16.42 -12.99 -8.94
CA LYS A 252 17.32 -13.33 -7.82
C LYS A 252 18.61 -12.50 -7.81
N ARG A 253 19.25 -12.32 -8.97
CA ARG A 253 20.47 -11.50 -9.09
C ARG A 253 20.19 -10.04 -8.75
N TYR A 254 19.02 -9.53 -9.15
CA TYR A 254 18.62 -8.17 -8.85
C TYR A 254 18.37 -7.97 -7.35
N ARG A 255 17.66 -8.89 -6.68
CA ARG A 255 17.47 -8.87 -5.23
C ARG A 255 18.79 -8.68 -4.49
N LYS A 256 19.77 -9.51 -4.82
CA LYS A 256 21.10 -9.45 -4.22
C LYS A 256 21.79 -8.10 -4.44
N LYS A 257 21.63 -7.51 -5.63
CA LYS A 257 22.16 -6.17 -5.95
C LYS A 257 21.45 -5.02 -5.23
N LEU A 258 20.18 -5.18 -4.83
CA LEU A 258 19.48 -4.20 -3.99
C LEU A 258 19.96 -4.27 -2.54
N GLU A 259 20.17 -5.49 -2.03
CA GLU A 259 20.73 -5.74 -0.69
C GLU A 259 22.15 -5.12 -0.59
N ASP A 260 22.93 -5.22 -1.67
CA ASP A 260 24.20 -4.51 -1.85
C ASP A 260 23.93 -3.04 -2.25
N ARG A 261 23.58 -2.17 -1.27
CA ARG A 261 23.08 -0.77 -1.35
C ARG A 261 23.72 0.27 -2.33
N ASN A 262 24.51 -0.10 -3.33
CA ASN A 262 25.29 0.77 -4.20
C ASN A 262 24.89 0.79 -5.69
N ALA A 263 23.80 0.14 -6.11
CA ALA A 263 23.39 0.14 -7.51
C ALA A 263 22.06 0.87 -7.73
N GLN A 264 22.07 2.02 -8.40
CA GLN A 264 20.93 2.47 -9.19
C GLN A 264 20.93 1.70 -10.51
N PRO A 265 19.99 0.79 -10.75
CA PRO A 265 20.05 0.00 -11.97
C PRO A 265 19.27 0.75 -13.06
N ALA A 266 19.89 0.92 -14.24
CA ALA A 266 19.19 1.13 -15.51
C ALA A 266 18.38 -0.12 -15.95
N ALA A 267 18.01 -0.99 -14.99
CA ALA A 267 17.37 -2.26 -15.24
C ALA A 267 15.85 -2.09 -15.33
N PRO A 268 15.17 -2.90 -16.16
CA PRO A 268 13.72 -2.83 -16.27
C PRO A 268 13.01 -3.14 -14.95
N VAL A 269 11.91 -2.43 -14.68
CA VAL A 269 11.07 -2.59 -13.47
C VAL A 269 10.61 -4.04 -13.25
N HIS A 270 10.35 -4.79 -14.33
CA HIS A 270 9.94 -6.21 -14.24
C HIS A 270 11.03 -7.16 -13.72
N SER A 271 12.30 -6.73 -13.70
CA SER A 271 13.40 -7.53 -13.18
C SER A 271 13.62 -7.35 -11.68
N MET A 272 12.85 -6.45 -11.05
CA MET A 272 12.99 -6.15 -9.63
C MET A 272 12.30 -7.19 -8.74
N SER A 273 12.84 -7.41 -7.55
CA SER A 273 12.26 -8.30 -6.54
C SER A 273 11.77 -7.49 -5.34
N TYR A 274 10.58 -7.84 -4.83
CA TYR A 274 9.92 -7.16 -3.71
C TYR A 274 9.65 -8.16 -2.58
N ASN A 275 9.90 -7.80 -1.32
CA ASN A 275 9.70 -8.66 -0.17
C ASN A 275 8.40 -8.29 0.57
N LEU A 276 7.45 -9.24 0.64
CA LEU A 276 6.16 -9.04 1.30
C LEU A 276 6.15 -9.48 2.78
N CYS A 277 7.28 -9.61 3.46
CA CYS A 277 7.26 -9.98 4.89
C CYS A 277 6.93 -8.76 5.78
N LEU A 278 5.72 -8.70 6.36
CA LEU A 278 5.27 -7.55 7.17
C LEU A 278 5.64 -7.66 8.66
N LEU A 279 5.53 -8.85 9.24
CA LEU A 279 5.70 -9.06 10.67
C LEU A 279 6.87 -10.01 10.91
N ASP A 280 7.94 -9.51 11.52
CA ASP A 280 9.03 -10.35 12.01
C ASP A 280 8.66 -10.91 13.38
N LEU A 281 8.51 -12.23 13.47
CA LEU A 281 8.19 -12.93 14.72
C LEU A 281 9.21 -12.63 15.82
N SER A 282 10.49 -12.48 15.49
CA SER A 282 11.55 -12.18 16.47
C SER A 282 11.38 -10.80 17.10
N ILE A 283 10.84 -9.83 16.35
CA ILE A 283 10.48 -8.51 16.86
C ILE A 283 9.26 -8.65 17.78
N VAL A 284 8.22 -9.37 17.33
CA VAL A 284 7.02 -9.60 18.14
C VAL A 284 7.38 -10.26 19.49
N GLU A 285 8.20 -11.31 19.49
CA GLU A 285 8.62 -12.02 20.70
C GLU A 285 9.47 -11.16 21.64
N ARG A 286 10.27 -10.23 21.09
CA ARG A 286 11.09 -9.31 21.88
C ARG A 286 10.23 -8.38 22.74
N TYR A 287 9.14 -7.88 22.18
CA TYR A 287 8.25 -6.92 22.85
C TYR A 287 7.21 -7.59 23.77
N ILE A 288 6.94 -8.89 23.61
CA ILE A 288 6.01 -9.66 24.47
C ILE A 288 6.60 -9.93 25.87
N LYS A 289 7.91 -9.75 26.09
CA LYS A 289 8.55 -10.02 27.39
C LYS A 289 8.52 -8.78 28.29
N ASN A 290 7.51 -8.70 29.15
CA ASN A 290 7.60 -8.19 30.52
C ASN A 290 6.39 -8.53 31.44
N ASP A 291 5.30 -9.13 30.95
CA ASP A 291 4.10 -9.41 31.79
C ASP A 291 3.49 -10.82 31.68
N ALA A 292 4.22 -11.77 31.10
CA ALA A 292 3.70 -13.12 30.82
C ALA A 292 3.63 -14.05 32.04
N ARG A 293 2.88 -13.69 33.10
CA ARG A 293 2.41 -14.68 34.10
C ARG A 293 1.02 -15.23 33.81
N ASP A 294 0.18 -14.58 33.01
CA ASP A 294 -1.21 -15.03 32.80
C ASP A 294 -1.73 -15.01 31.34
N LEU A 295 -0.86 -14.94 30.32
CA LEU A 295 -1.32 -15.08 28.94
C LEU A 295 -1.77 -16.53 28.65
N PRO A 296 -2.92 -16.76 27.98
CA PRO A 296 -3.28 -18.06 27.39
C PRO A 296 -2.47 -18.31 26.09
N ILE A 297 -1.22 -17.85 26.05
CA ILE A 297 -0.27 -17.98 24.97
C ILE A 297 0.92 -18.76 25.54
N LYS A 298 1.14 -19.99 25.07
CA LYS A 298 2.32 -20.76 25.48
C LYS A 298 3.58 -20.14 24.87
N SER A 299 4.19 -19.18 25.55
CA SER A 299 5.59 -18.83 25.32
C SER A 299 6.50 -19.84 26.05
N LYS A 300 6.57 -21.08 25.56
CA LYS A 300 7.61 -22.02 26.00
C LYS A 300 8.50 -22.38 24.82
N CYS A 301 9.54 -21.57 24.63
CA CYS A 301 10.76 -22.03 23.98
C CYS A 301 11.34 -23.15 24.86
N LYS A 302 11.53 -24.34 24.29
CA LYS A 302 12.59 -25.25 24.73
C LYS A 302 13.82 -24.96 23.89
#